data_AF-A0A5N6VY04-F1
#
_entry.id   AF-A0A5N6VY04-F1
#
_cell.length_a   1.000
_cell.length_b   1.000
_cell.length_c   1.000
_cell.angle_alpha   90.00
_cell.angle_beta   90.00
_cell.angle_gamma   90.00
#
_symmetry.space_group_name_H-M   'P 1'
#
loop_
_entity.id
_entity.type
_entity.pdbx_description
1 polymer ?
#
loop_
_entity_poly.entity_id
_entity_poly.type
_entity_poly.pdbx_seq_one_letter_code
_entity_poly.pdbx_strand_id
1 'polypeptide(L)'
;MLEAAYSCYVGDLGWTTSGIPYNADPSTVTTLWKENVYEVNNLGSAAGVQKSDPNTGLSWLEVVPSSLADPRVTVHEYGHALTYHSRNWVDQTATGAWWETVANWVADTFNTSPLCAKARSNYNQPTGDTMIELKKVIGDSFQVIVDGSTGSGNYYQAWPFLTYLTNNPDNYAGLGSDVVRQLFQQYEKGSNETPLHTLARVSTAVSVQEIVGRYWARMAYVDIGHTVAQEAFLNQRNGLNYANVDPQGDGAYVVKSSRKPQYMGANILPLSNAGAGNLQVSITSNGVFSATLAIRNTNTGAVRYVSLENGSGAAVMTSNEEASVVIANTPKTLYQYDAFKLTPEVQQGLDYTIKISGATVQGTSFFG
;
A
#
# COMPACT_ATOMS: atom_id res chain seq x y z
N MET A 1 16.09 -20.17 -3.55
CA MET A 1 15.18 -19.05 -3.18
C MET A 1 14.83 -18.21 -4.40
N LEU A 2 15.81 -17.59 -5.08
CA LEU A 2 15.53 -16.77 -6.27
C LEU A 2 14.95 -17.56 -7.45
N GLU A 3 15.27 -18.86 -7.61
CA GLU A 3 14.57 -19.67 -8.62
C GLU A 3 13.08 -19.81 -8.31
N ALA A 4 12.71 -19.85 -7.02
CA ALA A 4 11.32 -19.87 -6.58
C ALA A 4 10.63 -18.53 -6.86
N ALA A 5 11.30 -17.41 -6.57
CA ALA A 5 10.78 -16.08 -6.89
C ALA A 5 10.61 -15.89 -8.40
N TYR A 6 11.60 -16.30 -9.21
CA TYR A 6 11.51 -16.31 -10.67
C TYR A 6 10.33 -17.16 -11.15
N SER A 7 10.21 -18.39 -10.64
CA SER A 7 9.09 -19.28 -10.98
C SER A 7 7.73 -18.65 -10.63
N CYS A 8 7.61 -17.95 -9.50
CA CYS A 8 6.38 -17.25 -9.15
C CYS A 8 6.10 -16.09 -10.12
N TYR A 9 6.99 -15.09 -10.16
CA TYR A 9 6.70 -13.84 -10.85
C TYR A 9 6.71 -13.98 -12.37
N VAL A 10 7.74 -14.64 -12.92
CA VAL A 10 7.89 -14.79 -14.36
C VAL A 10 7.07 -15.99 -14.86
N GLY A 11 7.12 -17.11 -14.14
CA GLY A 11 6.43 -18.33 -14.55
C GLY A 11 4.92 -18.29 -14.34
N ASP A 12 4.48 -18.14 -13.08
CA ASP A 12 3.06 -18.22 -12.73
C ASP A 12 2.31 -16.87 -12.92
N LEU A 13 2.94 -15.72 -12.65
CA LEU A 13 2.32 -14.38 -12.72
C LEU A 13 2.63 -13.61 -14.02
N GLY A 14 3.45 -14.17 -14.91
CA GLY A 14 3.66 -13.65 -16.27
C GLY A 14 4.42 -12.31 -16.37
N TRP A 15 5.19 -11.93 -15.36
CA TRP A 15 6.08 -10.76 -15.42
C TRP A 15 7.13 -10.93 -16.53
N THR A 16 7.59 -9.80 -17.08
CA THR A 16 8.72 -9.82 -18.03
C THR A 16 9.94 -10.43 -17.34
N THR A 17 10.52 -11.46 -17.96
CA THR A 17 11.70 -12.13 -17.41
C THR A 17 12.88 -11.16 -17.35
N SER A 18 13.66 -11.23 -16.26
CA SER A 18 14.93 -10.48 -16.15
C SER A 18 16.04 -11.04 -17.05
N GLY A 19 15.78 -12.18 -17.70
CA GLY A 19 16.71 -12.77 -18.67
C GLY A 19 16.72 -12.09 -20.04
N ILE A 20 15.78 -11.18 -20.33
CA ILE A 20 15.77 -10.39 -21.55
C ILE A 20 16.46 -9.06 -21.28
N PRO A 21 17.51 -8.69 -22.03
CA PRO A 21 18.10 -7.36 -21.93
C PRO A 21 17.07 -6.22 -22.05
N TYR A 22 17.16 -5.21 -21.20
CA TYR A 22 16.29 -4.02 -21.21
C TYR A 22 16.24 -3.35 -22.60
N ASN A 23 17.37 -3.29 -23.29
CA ASN A 23 17.54 -2.66 -24.60
C ASN A 23 17.13 -3.57 -25.79
N ALA A 24 16.78 -4.84 -25.56
CA ALA A 24 16.35 -5.76 -26.61
C ALA A 24 14.83 -5.73 -26.84
N ASP A 25 14.37 -6.04 -28.06
CA ASP A 25 12.94 -6.25 -28.32
C ASP A 25 12.49 -7.62 -27.75
N PRO A 26 11.55 -7.66 -26.79
CA PRO A 26 11.09 -8.91 -26.18
C PRO A 26 10.41 -9.86 -27.19
N SER A 27 9.90 -9.33 -28.30
CA SER A 27 9.21 -10.12 -29.32
C SER A 27 10.15 -10.86 -30.28
N THR A 28 11.43 -10.46 -30.33
CA THR A 28 12.42 -11.04 -31.26
C THR A 28 13.61 -11.67 -30.56
N VAL A 29 13.71 -11.56 -29.24
CA VAL A 29 14.86 -12.06 -28.48
C VAL A 29 14.86 -13.59 -28.43
N THR A 30 15.98 -14.19 -28.84
CA THR A 30 16.16 -15.67 -28.87
C THR A 30 17.10 -16.17 -27.78
N THR A 31 17.84 -15.27 -27.13
CA THR A 31 18.83 -15.59 -26.09
C THR A 31 18.38 -15.00 -24.76
N LEU A 32 18.27 -15.86 -23.75
CA LEU A 32 17.97 -15.45 -22.38
C LEU A 32 19.22 -15.58 -21.51
N TRP A 33 19.39 -14.64 -20.60
CA TRP A 33 20.49 -14.59 -19.65
C TRP A 33 20.00 -14.97 -18.25
N LYS A 34 20.93 -15.40 -17.39
CA LYS A 34 20.62 -15.62 -15.97
C LYS A 34 20.86 -14.32 -15.20
N GLU A 35 19.97 -14.02 -14.26
CA GLU A 35 20.21 -12.98 -13.26
C GLU A 35 21.38 -13.40 -12.37
N ASN A 36 22.43 -12.58 -12.32
CA ASN A 36 23.57 -12.84 -11.45
C ASN A 36 23.33 -12.26 -10.06
N VAL A 37 23.85 -12.94 -9.05
CA VAL A 37 23.85 -12.49 -7.66
C VAL A 37 25.26 -12.58 -7.14
N TYR A 38 25.77 -11.47 -6.62
CA TYR A 38 27.11 -11.37 -6.07
C TYR A 38 27.03 -11.07 -4.57
N GLU A 39 27.78 -11.85 -3.80
CA GLU A 39 28.04 -11.52 -2.40
C GLU A 39 29.07 -10.38 -2.34
N VAL A 40 28.74 -9.29 -1.65
CA VAL A 40 29.62 -8.11 -1.50
C VAL A 40 29.76 -7.76 -0.03
N ASN A 41 31.00 -7.65 0.46
CA ASN A 41 31.29 -7.49 1.90
C ASN A 41 30.71 -6.22 2.54
N ASN A 42 30.48 -5.16 1.77
CA ASN A 42 30.00 -3.88 2.29
C ASN A 42 29.26 -3.09 1.20
N LEU A 43 28.02 -2.70 1.49
CA LEU A 43 27.16 -1.85 0.65
C LEU A 43 26.76 -0.54 1.38
N GLY A 44 27.56 -0.12 2.37
CA GLY A 44 27.25 1.02 3.22
C GLY A 44 26.10 0.72 4.17
N SER A 45 25.01 1.48 4.06
CA SER A 45 23.80 1.28 4.87
C SER A 45 22.82 0.26 4.26
N ALA A 46 23.05 -0.20 3.03
CA ALA A 46 22.17 -1.12 2.34
C ALA A 46 22.53 -2.58 2.62
N ALA A 47 21.53 -3.46 2.64
CA ALA A 47 21.73 -4.91 2.75
C ALA A 47 21.79 -5.59 1.37
N GLY A 48 21.18 -4.97 0.36
CA GLY A 48 21.23 -5.37 -1.03
C GLY A 48 21.14 -4.15 -1.94
N VAL A 49 21.46 -4.35 -3.21
CA VAL A 49 21.22 -3.36 -4.27
C VAL A 49 21.10 -4.06 -5.62
N GLN A 50 20.11 -3.67 -6.41
CA GLN A 50 20.07 -3.98 -7.83
C GLN A 50 20.99 -3.02 -8.62
N LYS A 51 21.82 -3.59 -9.48
CA LYS A 51 22.69 -2.87 -10.41
C LYS A 51 22.32 -3.22 -11.84
N SER A 52 22.63 -2.34 -12.79
CA SER A 52 22.42 -2.58 -14.22
C SER A 52 23.61 -2.11 -15.04
N ASP A 53 23.86 -2.80 -16.15
CA ASP A 53 24.86 -2.40 -17.14
C ASP A 53 24.13 -1.77 -18.33
N PRO A 54 24.29 -0.45 -18.56
CA PRO A 54 23.58 0.25 -19.63
C PRO A 54 23.98 -0.24 -21.03
N ASN A 55 25.16 -0.86 -21.19
CA ASN A 55 25.60 -1.36 -22.51
C ASN A 55 24.88 -2.65 -22.89
N THR A 56 24.85 -3.61 -21.97
CA THR A 56 24.19 -4.90 -22.21
C THR A 56 22.71 -4.87 -21.91
N GLY A 57 22.21 -3.91 -21.11
CA GLY A 57 20.82 -3.86 -20.66
C GLY A 57 20.48 -4.95 -19.63
N LEU A 58 21.48 -5.61 -19.05
CA LEU A 58 21.30 -6.66 -18.03
C LEU A 58 21.36 -6.06 -16.63
N SER A 59 20.64 -6.68 -15.69
CA SER A 59 20.76 -6.41 -14.26
C SER A 59 21.57 -7.49 -13.54
N TRP A 60 22.05 -7.15 -12.35
CA TRP A 60 22.52 -8.10 -11.35
C TRP A 60 22.18 -7.59 -9.96
N LEU A 61 22.28 -8.48 -8.97
CA LEU A 61 22.06 -8.16 -7.56
C LEU A 61 23.41 -8.22 -6.82
N GLU A 62 23.65 -7.26 -5.93
CA GLU A 62 24.71 -7.31 -4.94
C GLU A 62 24.06 -7.39 -3.56
N VAL A 63 24.47 -8.36 -2.72
CA VAL A 63 23.87 -8.57 -1.39
C VAL A 63 24.97 -8.84 -0.38
N VAL A 64 24.84 -8.30 0.83
CA VAL A 64 25.79 -8.59 1.91
C VAL A 64 25.64 -10.04 2.42
N PRO A 65 26.73 -10.70 2.87
CA PRO A 65 26.69 -12.13 3.22
C PRO A 65 25.60 -12.50 4.22
N SER A 66 25.34 -11.63 5.22
CA SER A 66 24.34 -11.86 6.27
C SER A 66 22.89 -11.85 5.77
N SER A 67 22.64 -11.31 4.58
CA SER A 67 21.30 -11.09 4.02
C SER A 67 21.04 -11.89 2.74
N LEU A 68 22.06 -12.59 2.21
CA LEU A 68 21.98 -13.35 0.96
C LEU A 68 20.89 -14.45 0.99
N ALA A 69 20.67 -15.05 2.15
CA ALA A 69 19.64 -16.06 2.36
C ALA A 69 18.33 -15.49 2.92
N ASP A 70 18.24 -14.17 3.13
CA ASP A 70 17.02 -13.52 3.60
C ASP A 70 16.15 -13.14 2.39
N PRO A 71 14.96 -13.76 2.22
CA PRO A 71 14.08 -13.41 1.12
C PRO A 71 13.55 -11.98 1.21
N ARG A 72 13.48 -11.38 2.40
CA ARG A 72 13.04 -9.99 2.58
C ARG A 72 13.99 -9.00 1.92
N VAL A 73 15.27 -9.34 1.80
CA VAL A 73 16.28 -8.52 1.14
C VAL A 73 16.48 -8.99 -0.30
N THR A 74 16.85 -10.26 -0.50
CA THR A 74 17.30 -10.71 -1.82
C THR A 74 16.15 -10.77 -2.84
N VAL A 75 14.92 -11.09 -2.42
CA VAL A 75 13.75 -11.04 -3.32
C VAL A 75 13.24 -9.61 -3.51
N HIS A 76 13.47 -8.71 -2.55
CA HIS A 76 13.26 -7.27 -2.72
C HIS A 76 14.16 -6.72 -3.85
N GLU A 77 15.46 -7.02 -3.81
CA GLU A 77 16.38 -6.60 -4.89
C GLU A 77 15.99 -7.20 -6.25
N TYR A 78 15.51 -8.45 -6.25
CA TYR A 78 14.95 -9.04 -7.47
C TYR A 78 13.68 -8.32 -7.95
N GLY A 79 12.89 -7.73 -7.05
CA GLY A 79 11.78 -6.83 -7.39
C GLY A 79 12.23 -5.59 -8.15
N HIS A 80 13.38 -5.01 -7.83
CA HIS A 80 13.98 -3.95 -8.65
C HIS A 80 14.39 -4.46 -10.04
N ALA A 81 14.97 -5.66 -10.15
CA ALA A 81 15.28 -6.25 -11.45
C ALA A 81 14.01 -6.44 -12.30
N LEU A 82 12.94 -6.99 -11.71
CA LEU A 82 11.63 -7.10 -12.38
C LEU A 82 11.09 -5.74 -12.84
N THR A 83 11.24 -4.71 -12.01
CA THR A 83 10.82 -3.33 -12.32
C THR A 83 11.62 -2.76 -13.50
N TYR A 84 12.95 -2.88 -13.45
CA TYR A 84 13.86 -2.47 -14.52
C TYR A 84 13.50 -3.15 -15.86
N HIS A 85 13.31 -4.46 -15.84
CA HIS A 85 12.98 -5.25 -17.04
C HIS A 85 11.53 -5.12 -17.51
N SER A 86 10.64 -4.54 -16.70
CA SER A 86 9.29 -4.12 -17.11
C SER A 86 9.29 -2.78 -17.84
N ARG A 87 10.41 -2.05 -17.82
CA ARG A 87 10.83 -0.93 -18.69
C ARG A 87 10.05 0.37 -18.60
N ASN A 88 8.73 0.33 -18.63
CA ASN A 88 7.92 1.52 -18.86
C ASN A 88 8.00 2.56 -17.72
N TRP A 89 8.46 2.14 -16.53
CA TRP A 89 8.71 3.02 -15.38
C TRP A 89 10.18 3.47 -15.25
N VAL A 90 11.06 3.05 -16.16
CA VAL A 90 12.45 3.51 -16.21
C VAL A 90 12.48 4.93 -16.79
N ASP A 91 13.39 5.76 -16.27
CA ASP A 91 13.54 7.18 -16.64
C ASP A 91 12.28 8.03 -16.42
N GLN A 92 11.40 7.64 -15.48
CA GLN A 92 10.21 8.40 -15.07
C GLN A 92 10.36 8.85 -13.62
N THR A 93 10.52 10.16 -13.38
CA THR A 93 10.65 10.74 -12.04
C THR A 93 9.45 10.38 -11.15
N ALA A 94 8.23 10.44 -11.68
CA ALA A 94 7.00 10.22 -10.91
C ALA A 94 6.80 8.76 -10.45
N THR A 95 7.50 7.81 -11.04
CA THR A 95 7.50 6.41 -10.60
C THR A 95 8.66 6.09 -9.67
N GLY A 96 9.64 6.97 -9.50
CA GLY A 96 10.90 6.67 -8.80
C GLY A 96 10.70 6.09 -7.39
N ALA A 97 9.90 6.74 -6.53
CA ALA A 97 9.66 6.24 -5.18
C ALA A 97 8.83 4.95 -5.16
N TRP A 98 8.05 4.68 -6.21
CA TRP A 98 7.26 3.45 -6.32
C TRP A 98 8.12 2.21 -6.57
N TRP A 99 9.38 2.36 -7.00
CA TRP A 99 10.28 1.22 -7.18
C TRP A 99 10.51 0.47 -5.87
N GLU A 100 10.70 1.18 -4.77
CA GLU A 100 10.81 0.57 -3.43
C GLU A 100 9.50 -0.05 -2.96
N THR A 101 8.38 0.64 -3.24
CA THR A 101 7.04 0.12 -2.94
C THR A 101 6.79 -1.21 -3.65
N VAL A 102 7.15 -1.31 -4.93
CA VAL A 102 7.03 -2.54 -5.72
C VAL A 102 8.00 -3.61 -5.24
N ALA A 103 9.26 -3.26 -4.95
CA ALA A 103 10.24 -4.22 -4.44
C ALA A 103 9.81 -4.84 -3.10
N ASN A 104 9.27 -4.05 -2.17
CA ASN A 104 8.70 -4.58 -0.93
C ASN A 104 7.42 -5.39 -1.16
N TRP A 105 6.55 -4.99 -2.09
CA TRP A 105 5.41 -5.82 -2.49
C TRP A 105 5.85 -7.17 -3.06
N VAL A 106 6.89 -7.20 -3.89
CA VAL A 106 7.47 -8.43 -4.47
C VAL A 106 8.03 -9.33 -3.36
N ALA A 107 8.77 -8.78 -2.40
CA ALA A 107 9.32 -9.57 -1.30
C ALA A 107 8.23 -10.12 -0.37
N ASP A 108 7.28 -9.26 0.06
CA ASP A 108 6.21 -9.67 0.98
C ASP A 108 5.24 -10.67 0.33
N THR A 109 4.86 -10.45 -0.94
CA THR A 109 4.02 -11.38 -1.71
C THR A 109 4.72 -12.72 -1.88
N PHE A 110 6.02 -12.73 -2.18
CA PHE A 110 6.79 -13.97 -2.25
C PHE A 110 6.81 -14.70 -0.91
N ASN A 111 6.98 -14.00 0.21
CA ASN A 111 7.08 -14.60 1.53
C ASN A 111 5.76 -15.14 2.05
N THR A 112 4.66 -14.43 1.81
CA THR A 112 3.40 -14.64 2.54
C THR A 112 2.26 -15.13 1.67
N SER A 113 2.19 -14.70 0.41
CA SER A 113 0.99 -14.85 -0.40
C SER A 113 0.79 -16.28 -0.91
N PRO A 114 -0.46 -16.78 -0.99
CA PRO A 114 -0.80 -17.98 -1.73
C PRO A 114 -0.39 -17.94 -3.21
N LEU A 115 -0.28 -16.76 -3.83
CA LEU A 115 0.14 -16.61 -5.23
C LEU A 115 1.49 -17.27 -5.51
N CYS A 116 2.43 -17.18 -4.57
CA CYS A 116 3.74 -17.80 -4.70
C CYS A 116 3.87 -19.15 -3.95
N ALA A 117 2.78 -19.70 -3.36
CA ALA A 117 2.87 -20.90 -2.54
C ALA A 117 3.34 -22.14 -3.33
N LYS A 118 2.85 -22.30 -4.56
CA LYS A 118 3.29 -23.37 -5.47
C LYS A 118 4.79 -23.27 -5.77
N ALA A 119 5.25 -22.09 -6.17
CA ALA A 119 6.66 -21.85 -6.45
C ALA A 119 7.53 -22.06 -5.20
N ARG A 120 7.12 -21.54 -4.04
CA ARG A 120 7.81 -21.78 -2.77
C ARG A 120 7.94 -23.28 -2.48
N SER A 121 6.85 -24.03 -2.60
CA SER A 121 6.83 -25.48 -2.36
C SER A 121 7.75 -26.25 -3.31
N ASN A 122 7.76 -25.92 -4.60
CA ASN A 122 8.61 -26.60 -5.60
C ASN A 122 10.12 -26.43 -5.33
N TYR A 123 10.50 -25.39 -4.60
CA TYR A 123 11.89 -25.06 -4.29
C TYR A 123 12.19 -25.10 -2.79
N ASN A 124 11.37 -25.81 -2.00
CA ASN A 124 11.53 -26.01 -0.56
C ASN A 124 11.71 -24.71 0.24
N GLN A 125 10.98 -23.66 -0.13
CA GLN A 125 10.96 -22.39 0.60
C GLN A 125 9.74 -22.36 1.53
N PRO A 126 9.90 -21.99 2.82
CA PRO A 126 8.77 -21.86 3.73
C PRO A 126 7.97 -20.59 3.44
N THR A 127 6.71 -20.55 3.90
CA THR A 127 6.02 -19.28 4.12
C THR A 127 6.69 -18.55 5.28
N GLY A 128 6.95 -17.26 5.13
CA GLY A 128 7.57 -16.42 6.16
C GLY A 128 6.61 -15.39 6.75
N ASP A 129 7.10 -14.56 7.67
CA ASP A 129 6.31 -13.43 8.19
C ASP A 129 6.25 -12.27 7.18
N THR A 130 5.22 -11.46 7.32
CA THR A 130 5.08 -10.20 6.60
C THR A 130 6.12 -9.16 7.00
N MET A 131 6.46 -8.27 6.07
CA MET A 131 7.34 -7.13 6.26
C MET A 131 6.57 -5.86 6.67
N ILE A 132 5.29 -5.97 7.06
CA ILE A 132 4.44 -4.80 7.29
C ILE A 132 4.87 -4.01 8.53
N GLU A 133 5.15 -2.72 8.33
CA GLU A 133 5.48 -1.79 9.41
C GLU A 133 4.25 -0.99 9.85
N LEU A 134 3.37 -1.64 10.62
CA LEU A 134 2.05 -1.08 10.99
C LEU A 134 2.13 0.28 11.68
N LYS A 135 3.16 0.52 12.50
CA LYS A 135 3.38 1.82 13.15
C LYS A 135 3.54 2.93 12.13
N LYS A 136 4.20 2.66 11.00
CA LYS A 136 4.38 3.62 9.91
C LYS A 136 3.12 3.70 9.05
N VAL A 137 2.64 2.56 8.54
CA VAL A 137 1.50 2.50 7.61
C VAL A 137 0.22 3.09 8.21
N ILE A 138 -0.11 2.73 9.46
CA ILE A 138 -1.32 3.22 10.13
C ILE A 138 -1.03 4.52 10.88
N GLY A 139 0.08 4.58 11.62
CA GLY A 139 0.43 5.75 12.44
C GLY A 139 0.66 7.01 11.61
N ASP A 140 1.21 6.88 10.41
CA ASP A 140 1.45 7.98 9.47
C ASP A 140 0.54 7.91 8.24
N SER A 141 -0.62 7.25 8.35
CA SER A 141 -1.60 7.10 7.26
C SER A 141 -2.07 8.44 6.65
N PHE A 142 -1.89 9.55 7.36
CA PHE A 142 -2.22 10.89 6.89
C PHE A 142 -1.26 11.45 5.83
N GLN A 143 -0.08 10.87 5.64
CA GLN A 143 0.88 11.28 4.62
C GLN A 143 0.35 11.01 3.20
N VAL A 144 1.00 11.58 2.19
CA VAL A 144 0.76 11.22 0.79
C VAL A 144 0.88 9.69 0.62
N ILE A 145 0.01 9.08 -0.19
CA ILE A 145 -0.07 7.61 -0.33
C ILE A 145 1.29 6.95 -0.63
N VAL A 146 2.13 7.64 -1.41
CA VAL A 146 3.56 7.35 -1.56
C VAL A 146 4.32 8.66 -1.42
N ASP A 147 5.08 8.75 -0.33
CA ASP A 147 5.94 9.87 0.07
C ASP A 147 7.39 9.38 0.13
N GLY A 148 8.25 9.97 -0.71
CA GLY A 148 9.68 9.69 -0.80
C GLY A 148 10.56 10.60 0.06
N SER A 149 9.99 11.47 0.89
CA SER A 149 10.73 12.45 1.69
C SER A 149 11.79 11.79 2.57
N THR A 150 13.03 12.30 2.52
CA THR A 150 14.14 11.74 3.29
C THR A 150 13.88 11.78 4.79
N GLY A 151 13.95 10.61 5.46
CA GLY A 151 13.82 10.48 6.91
C GLY A 151 12.38 10.48 7.44
N SER A 152 11.38 10.84 6.62
CA SER A 152 9.98 10.90 7.05
C SER A 152 8.98 10.24 6.10
N GLY A 153 9.36 9.94 4.86
CA GLY A 153 8.51 9.31 3.87
C GLY A 153 8.08 7.88 4.22
N ASN A 154 7.19 7.33 3.41
CA ASN A 154 6.58 6.01 3.59
C ASN A 154 6.71 5.09 2.35
N TYR A 155 7.48 5.48 1.34
CA TYR A 155 7.58 4.77 0.06
C TYR A 155 8.05 3.31 0.17
N TYR A 156 8.84 2.95 1.18
CA TYR A 156 9.12 1.55 1.51
C TYR A 156 7.89 0.84 2.10
N GLN A 157 7.07 1.53 2.90
CA GLN A 157 5.96 0.96 3.65
C GLN A 157 4.61 1.04 2.92
N ALA A 158 4.52 1.73 1.78
CA ALA A 158 3.27 1.95 1.05
C ALA A 158 2.75 0.70 0.28
N TRP A 159 3.52 -0.39 0.25
CA TRP A 159 3.20 -1.61 -0.48
C TRP A 159 1.86 -2.28 -0.13
N PRO A 160 1.26 -2.12 1.07
CA PRO A 160 -0.07 -2.70 1.35
C PRO A 160 -1.15 -2.20 0.39
N PHE A 161 -0.98 -1.01 -0.21
CA PHE A 161 -1.85 -0.55 -1.28
C PHE A 161 -1.79 -1.47 -2.50
N LEU A 162 -0.59 -1.85 -2.97
CA LEU A 162 -0.42 -2.80 -4.07
C LEU A 162 -0.97 -4.18 -3.73
N THR A 163 -0.81 -4.62 -2.48
CA THR A 163 -1.41 -5.87 -1.97
C THR A 163 -2.94 -5.81 -2.03
N TYR A 164 -3.56 -4.70 -1.60
CA TYR A 164 -4.99 -4.52 -1.69
C TYR A 164 -5.50 -4.60 -3.14
N LEU A 165 -4.81 -3.93 -4.07
CA LEU A 165 -5.14 -4.02 -5.50
C LEU A 165 -5.01 -5.48 -6.00
N THR A 166 -3.96 -6.18 -5.57
CA THR A 166 -3.63 -7.54 -6.00
C THR A 166 -4.65 -8.56 -5.50
N ASN A 167 -5.02 -8.48 -4.22
CA ASN A 167 -5.97 -9.40 -3.61
C ASN A 167 -7.41 -9.07 -3.97
N ASN A 168 -7.69 -7.81 -4.31
CA ASN A 168 -8.99 -7.30 -4.75
C ASN A 168 -10.17 -7.80 -3.89
N PRO A 169 -10.14 -7.60 -2.56
CA PRO A 169 -11.18 -8.13 -1.67
C PRO A 169 -12.58 -7.56 -1.95
N ASP A 170 -12.66 -6.44 -2.66
CA ASP A 170 -13.91 -5.78 -3.08
C ASP A 170 -14.39 -6.17 -4.48
N ASN A 171 -13.66 -7.06 -5.17
CA ASN A 171 -13.98 -7.55 -6.53
C ASN A 171 -14.16 -6.44 -7.58
N TYR A 172 -13.37 -5.38 -7.50
CA TYR A 172 -13.40 -4.31 -8.50
C TYR A 172 -12.84 -4.80 -9.83
N ALA A 173 -13.58 -4.55 -10.92
CA ALA A 173 -13.18 -4.97 -12.25
C ALA A 173 -11.86 -4.30 -12.68
N GLY A 174 -10.97 -5.12 -13.25
CA GLY A 174 -9.62 -4.70 -13.65
C GLY A 174 -8.55 -4.85 -12.57
N LEU A 175 -8.92 -5.05 -11.30
CA LEU A 175 -7.97 -5.38 -10.23
C LEU A 175 -7.86 -6.91 -10.05
N GLY A 176 -6.88 -7.37 -9.28
CA GLY A 176 -6.61 -8.79 -9.04
C GLY A 176 -5.13 -9.15 -9.16
N SER A 177 -4.81 -10.45 -9.21
CA SER A 177 -3.44 -10.97 -9.11
C SER A 177 -2.46 -10.41 -10.14
N ASP A 178 -2.96 -9.89 -11.26
CA ASP A 178 -2.18 -9.36 -12.37
C ASP A 178 -2.05 -7.82 -12.36
N VAL A 179 -2.73 -7.13 -11.45
CA VAL A 179 -2.89 -5.67 -11.50
C VAL A 179 -1.56 -4.93 -11.51
N VAL A 180 -0.58 -5.34 -10.69
CA VAL A 180 0.71 -4.65 -10.62
C VAL A 180 1.44 -4.76 -11.96
N ARG A 181 1.39 -5.92 -12.62
CA ARG A 181 1.93 -6.09 -13.98
C ARG A 181 1.17 -5.23 -14.98
N GLN A 182 -0.15 -5.14 -14.89
CA GLN A 182 -0.97 -4.26 -15.74
C GLN A 182 -0.60 -2.77 -15.57
N LEU A 183 -0.20 -2.33 -14.37
CA LEU A 183 0.30 -0.96 -14.16
C LEU A 183 1.60 -0.68 -14.92
N PHE A 184 2.43 -1.68 -15.22
CA PHE A 184 3.57 -1.52 -16.11
C PHE A 184 3.15 -1.58 -17.58
N GLN A 185 2.30 -2.54 -17.95
CA GLN A 185 1.92 -2.77 -19.35
C GLN A 185 1.08 -1.64 -19.94
N GLN A 186 0.20 -1.04 -19.14
CA GLN A 186 -0.68 0.04 -19.58
C GLN A 186 -0.11 1.44 -19.29
N TYR A 187 1.10 1.51 -18.73
CA TYR A 187 1.79 2.78 -18.50
C TYR A 187 2.09 3.45 -19.84
N GLU A 188 1.77 4.74 -19.95
CA GLU A 188 2.08 5.49 -21.17
C GLU A 188 3.58 5.88 -21.17
N LYS A 189 4.36 5.23 -22.03
CA LYS A 189 5.81 5.43 -22.11
C LYS A 189 6.17 6.91 -22.29
N GLY A 190 7.01 7.44 -21.40
CA GLY A 190 7.48 8.83 -21.46
C GLY A 190 6.47 9.87 -20.96
N SER A 191 5.31 9.47 -20.44
CA SER A 191 4.32 10.39 -19.87
C SER A 191 4.76 11.01 -18.54
N ASN A 192 5.68 10.35 -17.82
CA ASN A 192 6.07 10.69 -16.45
C ASN A 192 4.87 10.81 -15.50
N GLU A 193 3.78 10.09 -15.78
CA GLU A 193 2.63 10.01 -14.89
C GLU A 193 2.97 9.16 -13.64
N THR A 194 2.18 9.31 -12.59
CA THR A 194 2.25 8.40 -11.42
C THR A 194 1.51 7.08 -11.72
N PRO A 195 1.83 5.97 -11.03
CA PRO A 195 1.08 4.72 -11.16
C PRO A 195 -0.42 4.84 -10.89
N LEU A 196 -0.88 5.88 -10.20
CA LEU A 196 -2.29 6.17 -10.00
C LEU A 196 -3.01 6.55 -11.32
N HIS A 197 -2.33 7.20 -12.26
CA HIS A 197 -2.91 7.51 -13.57
C HIS A 197 -3.07 6.26 -14.41
N THR A 198 -2.09 5.36 -14.38
CA THR A 198 -2.22 4.05 -15.02
C THR A 198 -3.33 3.23 -14.36
N LEU A 199 -3.46 3.27 -13.04
CA LEU A 199 -4.55 2.61 -12.32
C LEU A 199 -5.92 3.11 -12.76
N ALA A 200 -6.07 4.39 -13.11
CA ALA A 200 -7.31 4.93 -13.67
C ALA A 200 -7.67 4.36 -15.05
N ARG A 201 -6.71 3.80 -15.78
CA ARG A 201 -6.95 3.06 -17.03
C ARG A 201 -7.19 1.57 -16.79
N VAL A 202 -6.48 0.98 -15.82
CA VAL A 202 -6.62 -0.44 -15.46
C VAL A 202 -7.96 -0.72 -14.78
N SER A 203 -8.40 0.14 -13.84
CA SER A 203 -9.70 -0.01 -13.20
C SER A 203 -10.80 0.52 -14.11
N THR A 204 -11.72 -0.37 -14.51
CA THR A 204 -12.75 -0.06 -15.50
C THR A 204 -14.13 0.19 -14.89
N ALA A 205 -14.30 -0.09 -13.59
CA ALA A 205 -15.59 0.00 -12.91
C ALA A 205 -15.66 1.12 -11.85
N VAL A 206 -14.53 1.51 -11.27
CA VAL A 206 -14.48 2.45 -10.14
C VAL A 206 -13.33 3.44 -10.30
N SER A 207 -13.48 4.62 -9.70
CA SER A 207 -12.43 5.64 -9.73
C SER A 207 -11.25 5.25 -8.82
N VAL A 208 -10.07 5.82 -9.08
CA VAL A 208 -8.90 5.68 -8.19
C VAL A 208 -9.20 6.21 -6.79
N GLN A 209 -9.97 7.29 -6.69
CA GLN A 209 -10.43 7.87 -5.44
C GLN A 209 -11.26 6.87 -4.63
N GLU A 210 -12.18 6.16 -5.27
CA GLU A 210 -12.99 5.13 -4.64
C GLU A 210 -12.12 3.94 -4.19
N ILE A 211 -11.18 3.52 -5.03
CA ILE A 211 -10.19 2.48 -4.70
C ILE A 211 -9.37 2.86 -3.47
N VAL A 212 -8.83 4.08 -3.41
CA VAL A 212 -8.03 4.58 -2.28
C VAL A 212 -8.89 4.70 -1.03
N GLY A 213 -10.11 5.23 -1.14
CA GLY A 213 -11.05 5.33 -0.03
C GLY A 213 -11.39 3.97 0.57
N ARG A 214 -11.64 2.97 -0.29
CA ARG A 214 -11.92 1.58 0.13
C ARG A 214 -10.68 0.90 0.70
N TYR A 215 -9.50 1.09 0.11
CA TYR A 215 -8.23 0.62 0.66
C TYR A 215 -8.05 1.09 2.11
N TRP A 216 -8.19 2.39 2.37
CA TRP A 216 -8.05 2.91 3.73
C TRP A 216 -9.16 2.40 4.66
N ALA A 217 -10.38 2.22 4.17
CA ALA A 217 -11.46 1.59 4.95
C ALA A 217 -11.09 0.17 5.39
N ARG A 218 -10.49 -0.63 4.50
CA ARG A 218 -9.97 -1.97 4.80
C ARG A 218 -8.77 -1.94 5.76
N MET A 219 -7.91 -0.93 5.64
CA MET A 219 -6.78 -0.74 6.54
C MET A 219 -7.18 -0.43 7.99
N ALA A 220 -8.44 -0.03 8.25
CA ALA A 220 -8.95 0.08 9.63
C ALA A 220 -8.84 -1.24 10.42
N TYR A 221 -8.92 -2.38 9.74
CA TYR A 221 -8.74 -3.71 10.33
C TYR A 221 -7.75 -4.58 9.56
N VAL A 222 -6.95 -3.97 8.67
CA VAL A 222 -5.96 -4.57 7.78
C VAL A 222 -6.53 -5.80 7.04
N ASP A 223 -7.81 -5.76 6.66
CA ASP A 223 -8.51 -6.87 6.02
C ASP A 223 -8.43 -6.79 4.48
N ILE A 224 -7.24 -6.48 3.99
CA ILE A 224 -6.90 -6.29 2.56
C ILE A 224 -6.66 -7.60 1.80
N GLY A 225 -7.23 -8.71 2.27
CA GLY A 225 -6.95 -10.06 1.75
C GLY A 225 -5.56 -10.61 2.12
N HIS A 226 -4.86 -9.98 3.07
CA HIS A 226 -3.54 -10.41 3.55
C HIS A 226 -3.64 -10.91 5.00
N THR A 227 -3.81 -12.22 5.16
CA THR A 227 -4.12 -12.83 6.46
C THR A 227 -2.99 -12.67 7.48
N VAL A 228 -1.73 -12.79 7.06
CA VAL A 228 -0.56 -12.67 7.96
C VAL A 228 -0.39 -11.21 8.43
N ALA A 229 -0.64 -10.23 7.57
CA ALA A 229 -0.65 -8.81 7.95
C ALA A 229 -1.82 -8.47 8.87
N GLN A 230 -2.99 -9.06 8.64
CA GLN A 230 -4.14 -8.89 9.53
C GLN A 230 -3.86 -9.45 10.93
N GLU A 231 -3.24 -10.63 11.02
CA GLU A 231 -2.82 -11.20 12.30
C GLU A 231 -1.80 -10.31 13.02
N ALA A 232 -0.78 -9.83 12.30
CA ALA A 232 0.19 -8.88 12.84
C ALA A 232 -0.50 -7.61 13.37
N PHE A 233 -1.52 -7.11 12.66
CA PHE A 233 -2.33 -5.97 13.09
C PHE A 233 -3.09 -6.25 14.39
N LEU A 234 -3.82 -7.36 14.46
CA LEU A 234 -4.60 -7.70 15.65
C LEU A 234 -3.72 -7.81 16.91
N ASN A 235 -2.49 -8.30 16.74
CA ASN A 235 -1.50 -8.41 17.81
C ASN A 235 -0.90 -7.05 18.23
N GLN A 236 -0.77 -6.10 17.31
CA GLN A 236 -0.07 -4.82 17.54
C GLN A 236 -1.00 -3.61 17.72
N ARG A 237 -2.30 -3.73 17.40
CA ARG A 237 -3.24 -2.59 17.27
C ARG A 237 -3.32 -1.66 18.47
N ASN A 238 -3.12 -2.20 19.68
CA ASN A 238 -3.16 -1.41 20.92
C ASN A 238 -1.98 -0.43 21.05
N GLY A 239 -0.88 -0.66 20.32
CA GLY A 239 0.31 0.20 20.32
C GLY A 239 0.39 1.15 19.12
N LEU A 240 -0.64 1.22 18.28
CA LEU A 240 -0.66 2.06 17.08
C LEU A 240 -1.16 3.47 17.41
N ASN A 241 -0.68 4.45 16.64
CA ASN A 241 -0.96 5.86 16.89
C ASN A 241 -2.17 6.34 16.07
N TYR A 242 -3.32 6.48 16.72
CA TYR A 242 -4.57 6.99 16.12
C TYR A 242 -4.93 8.42 16.54
N ALA A 243 -3.97 9.16 17.12
CA ALA A 243 -4.23 10.48 17.69
C ALA A 243 -4.34 11.57 16.60
N ASN A 244 -5.33 11.45 15.73
CA ASN A 244 -5.54 12.27 14.52
C ASN A 244 -6.39 13.52 14.76
N VAL A 245 -7.22 13.54 15.81
CA VAL A 245 -8.18 14.62 16.09
C VAL A 245 -8.09 15.13 17.52
N ASP A 246 -8.55 16.35 17.76
CA ASP A 246 -8.72 16.97 19.07
C ASP A 246 -10.21 17.10 19.41
N PRO A 247 -10.64 16.74 20.63
CA PRO A 247 -12.03 16.87 21.05
C PRO A 247 -12.44 18.35 21.15
N GLN A 248 -13.66 18.67 20.75
CA GLN A 248 -14.26 20.01 20.84
C GLN A 248 -15.45 20.06 21.83
N GLY A 249 -15.80 18.93 22.45
CA GLY A 249 -17.00 18.77 23.28
C GLY A 249 -18.19 18.21 22.48
N ASP A 250 -19.20 17.68 23.17
CA ASP A 250 -20.46 17.19 22.59
C ASP A 250 -20.32 16.19 21.41
N GLY A 251 -19.31 15.30 21.50
CA GLY A 251 -19.02 14.30 20.47
C GLY A 251 -18.43 14.90 19.18
N ALA A 252 -18.06 16.18 19.19
CA ALA A 252 -17.38 16.85 18.09
C ALA A 252 -15.85 16.78 18.25
N TYR A 253 -15.17 16.65 17.11
CA TYR A 253 -13.71 16.59 17.02
C TYR A 253 -13.24 17.36 15.79
N VAL A 254 -12.06 17.98 15.88
CA VAL A 254 -11.39 18.65 14.76
C VAL A 254 -10.09 17.94 14.44
N VAL A 255 -9.74 17.84 13.15
CA VAL A 255 -8.45 17.27 12.75
C VAL A 255 -7.28 18.08 13.29
N LYS A 256 -6.24 17.39 13.78
CA LYS A 256 -4.99 18.05 14.18
C LYS A 256 -4.29 18.61 12.95
N SER A 257 -3.71 19.80 13.09
CA SER A 257 -3.05 20.48 11.97
C SER A 257 -1.93 19.65 11.32
N SER A 258 -1.17 18.90 12.12
CA SER A 258 -0.09 18.02 11.68
C SER A 258 -0.54 16.64 11.20
N ARG A 259 -1.85 16.35 11.26
CA ARG A 259 -2.45 15.05 10.92
C ARG A 259 -3.49 15.13 9.81
N LYS A 260 -3.67 16.32 9.21
CA LYS A 260 -4.58 16.49 8.08
C LYS A 260 -4.19 15.52 6.97
N PRO A 261 -5.11 14.64 6.52
CA PRO A 261 -4.81 13.72 5.44
C PRO A 261 -4.36 14.47 4.18
N GLN A 262 -3.14 14.21 3.73
CA GLN A 262 -2.57 14.72 2.49
C GLN A 262 -3.08 13.89 1.30
N TYR A 263 -2.60 14.16 0.10
CA TYR A 263 -3.09 13.53 -1.13
C TYR A 263 -3.14 12.00 -1.05
N MET A 264 -4.35 11.45 -1.15
CA MET A 264 -4.64 10.02 -1.07
C MET A 264 -4.25 9.36 0.27
N GLY A 265 -3.92 10.16 1.30
CA GLY A 265 -3.77 9.73 2.68
C GLY A 265 -5.10 9.71 3.42
N ALA A 266 -5.11 9.19 4.65
CA ALA A 266 -6.28 9.07 5.49
C ALA A 266 -6.05 9.31 6.98
N ASN A 267 -7.14 9.54 7.70
CA ASN A 267 -7.19 9.33 9.14
C ASN A 267 -8.09 8.14 9.44
N ILE A 268 -7.60 7.25 10.30
CA ILE A 268 -8.38 6.15 10.88
C ILE A 268 -8.66 6.53 12.34
N LEU A 269 -9.94 6.49 12.72
CA LEU A 269 -10.45 6.89 14.02
C LEU A 269 -11.17 5.69 14.66
N PRO A 270 -10.46 4.81 15.39
CA PRO A 270 -11.10 3.75 16.16
C PRO A 270 -12.05 4.35 17.19
N LEU A 271 -13.21 3.72 17.37
CA LEU A 271 -14.24 4.19 18.29
C LEU A 271 -14.28 3.33 19.56
N SER A 272 -14.38 3.99 20.70
CA SER A 272 -14.67 3.41 22.01
C SER A 272 -16.15 3.56 22.33
N ASN A 273 -16.67 2.66 23.18
CA ASN A 273 -18.05 2.68 23.65
C ASN A 273 -19.10 2.66 22.53
N ALA A 274 -18.75 2.17 21.35
CA ALA A 274 -19.70 1.79 20.31
C ALA A 274 -20.43 0.51 20.75
N GLY A 275 -21.17 0.59 21.86
CA GLY A 275 -21.99 -0.51 22.37
C GLY A 275 -23.22 -0.73 21.47
N ALA A 276 -24.00 -1.77 21.78
CA ALA A 276 -25.23 -2.04 21.04
C ALA A 276 -26.13 -0.79 21.02
N GLY A 277 -26.50 -0.33 19.82
CA GLY A 277 -27.18 0.95 19.65
C GLY A 277 -26.97 1.58 18.29
N ASN A 278 -27.46 2.81 18.13
CA ASN A 278 -27.32 3.56 16.88
C ASN A 278 -26.06 4.45 16.93
N LEU A 279 -25.14 4.22 16.00
CA LEU A 279 -23.95 5.05 15.80
C LEU A 279 -24.22 5.99 14.62
N GLN A 280 -24.05 7.29 14.84
CA GLN A 280 -24.20 8.32 13.81
C GLN A 280 -22.93 9.12 13.66
N VAL A 281 -22.57 9.42 12.41
CA VAL A 281 -21.38 10.18 12.06
C VAL A 281 -21.77 11.26 11.05
N SER A 282 -21.28 12.48 11.27
CA SER A 282 -21.34 13.56 10.28
C SER A 282 -19.99 14.26 10.20
N ILE A 283 -19.50 14.52 9.00
CA ILE A 283 -18.21 15.12 8.69
C ILE A 283 -18.47 16.37 7.87
N THR A 284 -17.86 17.48 8.27
CA THR A 284 -17.89 18.75 7.55
C THR A 284 -16.49 19.08 7.07
N SER A 285 -16.35 19.35 5.77
CA SER A 285 -15.12 19.79 5.13
C SER A 285 -15.44 20.63 3.90
N ASN A 286 -14.54 21.55 3.55
CA ASN A 286 -14.57 22.25 2.25
C ASN A 286 -13.84 21.46 1.16
N GLY A 287 -13.09 20.41 1.52
CA GLY A 287 -12.37 19.55 0.58
C GLY A 287 -13.24 18.39 0.08
N VAL A 288 -12.74 17.70 -0.95
CA VAL A 288 -13.35 16.45 -1.46
C VAL A 288 -12.69 15.27 -0.75
N PHE A 289 -13.52 14.36 -0.23
CA PHE A 289 -13.04 13.23 0.56
C PHE A 289 -13.93 12.00 0.38
N SER A 290 -13.38 10.85 0.73
CA SER A 290 -14.11 9.60 0.90
C SER A 290 -14.16 9.28 2.39
N ALA A 291 -15.33 8.94 2.91
CA ALA A 291 -15.47 8.56 4.31
C ALA A 291 -16.29 7.28 4.46
N THR A 292 -15.86 6.42 5.36
CA THR A 292 -16.46 5.12 5.62
C THR A 292 -16.48 4.83 7.10
N LEU A 293 -17.60 4.30 7.59
CA LEU A 293 -17.69 3.65 8.88
C LEU A 293 -17.41 2.14 8.67
N ALA A 294 -16.22 1.69 9.09
CA ALA A 294 -15.81 0.30 9.04
C ALA A 294 -16.22 -0.38 10.35
N ILE A 295 -16.95 -1.48 10.27
CA ILE A 295 -17.52 -2.17 11.44
C ILE A 295 -17.10 -3.63 11.39
N ARG A 296 -16.30 -4.05 12.36
CA ARG A 296 -15.77 -5.41 12.47
C ARG A 296 -16.55 -6.19 13.52
N ASN A 297 -17.06 -7.35 13.12
CA ASN A 297 -17.59 -8.32 14.07
C ASN A 297 -16.42 -9.01 14.78
N THR A 298 -16.34 -8.86 16.10
CA THR A 298 -15.20 -9.32 16.91
C THR A 298 -15.13 -10.84 17.05
N ASN A 299 -16.24 -11.56 16.86
CA ASN A 299 -16.30 -13.02 16.93
C ASN A 299 -15.89 -13.70 15.61
N THR A 300 -16.30 -13.14 14.48
CA THR A 300 -16.09 -13.75 13.15
C THR A 300 -14.93 -13.10 12.39
N GLY A 301 -14.53 -11.88 12.77
CA GLY A 301 -13.55 -11.08 12.04
C GLY A 301 -14.10 -10.41 10.77
N ALA A 302 -15.34 -10.70 10.37
CA ALA A 302 -15.96 -10.10 9.20
C ALA A 302 -16.13 -8.59 9.38
N VAL A 303 -15.83 -7.83 8.33
CA VAL A 303 -15.96 -6.37 8.32
C VAL A 303 -17.04 -5.98 7.32
N ARG A 304 -17.96 -5.13 7.76
CA ARG A 304 -18.92 -4.45 6.88
C ARG A 304 -18.56 -2.97 6.82
N TYR A 305 -18.85 -2.34 5.68
CA TYR A 305 -18.51 -0.96 5.44
C TYR A 305 -19.74 -0.16 5.09
N VAL A 306 -19.95 0.94 5.81
CA VAL A 306 -21.03 1.88 5.55
C VAL A 306 -20.41 3.16 4.98
N SER A 307 -20.68 3.44 3.71
CA SER A 307 -20.27 4.69 3.08
C SER A 307 -20.97 5.87 3.76
N LEU A 308 -20.20 6.91 4.09
CA LEU A 308 -20.73 8.15 4.66
C LEU A 308 -20.96 9.14 3.52
N GLU A 309 -22.03 8.92 2.75
CA GLU A 309 -22.37 9.75 1.59
C GLU A 309 -22.55 11.22 2.01
N ASN A 310 -21.94 12.13 1.26
CA ASN A 310 -21.90 13.57 1.61
C ASN A 310 -21.40 13.82 3.05
N GLY A 311 -20.52 12.96 3.56
CA GLY A 311 -19.93 13.06 4.88
C GLY A 311 -20.82 12.57 6.02
N SER A 312 -22.01 12.00 5.78
CA SER A 312 -22.92 11.60 6.85
C SER A 312 -23.44 10.18 6.69
N GLY A 313 -23.69 9.51 7.81
CA GLY A 313 -24.26 8.16 7.80
C GLY A 313 -24.48 7.61 9.21
N ALA A 314 -25.16 6.46 9.28
CA ALA A 314 -25.48 5.80 10.52
C ALA A 314 -25.42 4.27 10.37
N ALA A 315 -25.18 3.59 11.48
CA ALA A 315 -25.25 2.13 11.56
C ALA A 315 -25.79 1.70 12.91
N VAL A 316 -26.58 0.63 12.90
CA VAL A 316 -26.93 -0.09 14.13
C VAL A 316 -25.79 -1.04 14.47
N MET A 317 -25.26 -0.90 15.67
CA MET A 317 -24.20 -1.72 16.25
C MET A 317 -24.79 -2.84 17.09
N THR A 318 -24.15 -4.00 17.05
CA THR A 318 -24.42 -5.14 17.95
C THR A 318 -23.34 -5.24 19.02
N SER A 319 -23.58 -6.04 20.06
CA SER A 319 -22.63 -6.18 21.18
C SER A 319 -21.29 -6.83 20.80
N ASN A 320 -21.22 -7.49 19.64
CA ASN A 320 -20.03 -8.18 19.13
C ASN A 320 -19.38 -7.40 17.98
N GLU A 321 -19.55 -6.09 17.93
CA GLU A 321 -18.97 -5.24 16.89
C GLU A 321 -18.09 -4.15 17.50
N GLU A 322 -16.99 -3.86 16.81
CA GLU A 322 -16.16 -2.67 17.01
C GLU A 322 -16.20 -1.84 15.73
N ALA A 323 -15.97 -0.52 15.83
CA ALA A 323 -16.08 0.38 14.70
C ALA A 323 -14.92 1.38 14.61
N SER A 324 -14.62 1.80 13.39
CA SER A 324 -13.67 2.88 13.08
C SER A 324 -14.26 3.78 12.00
N VAL A 325 -14.11 5.10 12.16
CA VAL A 325 -14.38 6.04 11.06
C VAL A 325 -13.08 6.25 10.29
N VAL A 326 -13.14 6.14 8.98
CA VAL A 326 -12.02 6.40 8.07
C VAL A 326 -12.36 7.57 7.18
N ILE A 327 -11.45 8.53 7.06
CA ILE A 327 -11.59 9.74 6.25
C ILE A 327 -10.34 9.87 5.38
N ALA A 328 -10.49 9.72 4.06
CA ALA A 328 -9.41 9.80 3.10
C ALA A 328 -9.54 11.06 2.23
N ASN A 329 -8.43 11.78 2.02
CA ASN A 329 -8.37 12.94 1.13
C ASN A 329 -8.23 12.46 -0.33
N THR A 330 -9.35 12.42 -1.02
CA THR A 330 -9.49 11.84 -2.36
C THR A 330 -9.97 12.91 -3.35
N PRO A 331 -9.13 13.91 -3.68
CA PRO A 331 -9.53 14.95 -4.61
C PRO A 331 -9.85 14.35 -5.98
N LYS A 332 -10.78 14.98 -6.71
CA LYS A 332 -11.24 14.49 -8.02
C LYS A 332 -10.13 14.40 -9.05
N THR A 333 -9.16 15.31 -8.97
CA THR A 333 -8.01 15.37 -9.87
C THR A 333 -6.92 14.42 -9.38
N LEU A 334 -6.40 13.60 -10.29
CA LEU A 334 -5.14 12.92 -10.06
C LEU A 334 -3.99 13.90 -10.30
N TYR A 335 -3.13 14.06 -9.31
CA TYR A 335 -1.97 14.93 -9.43
C TYR A 335 -0.77 14.12 -9.93
N GLN A 336 -0.09 14.67 -10.93
CA GLN A 336 1.25 14.25 -11.31
C GLN A 336 2.24 14.87 -10.31
N TYR A 337 3.05 14.05 -9.66
CA TYR A 337 4.00 14.52 -8.66
C TYR A 337 5.25 13.63 -8.60
N ASP A 338 6.37 14.24 -8.22
CA ASP A 338 7.59 13.54 -7.80
C ASP A 338 7.48 13.26 -6.31
N ALA A 339 7.43 11.98 -5.94
CA ALA A 339 7.33 11.57 -4.54
C ALA A 339 8.56 11.94 -3.70
N PHE A 340 9.74 12.13 -4.32
CA PHE A 340 10.93 12.62 -3.63
C PHE A 340 10.96 14.15 -3.49
N LYS A 341 10.06 14.86 -4.18
CA LYS A 341 9.95 16.32 -4.15
C LYS A 341 8.48 16.75 -4.23
N LEU A 342 7.76 16.48 -3.13
CA LEU A 342 6.33 16.77 -3.02
C LEU A 342 6.02 18.25 -3.28
N THR A 343 4.96 18.51 -4.03
CA THR A 343 4.46 19.86 -4.33
C THR A 343 3.43 20.31 -3.28
N PRO A 344 3.14 21.62 -3.18
CA PRO A 344 2.11 22.12 -2.26
C PRO A 344 0.74 21.48 -2.45
N GLU A 345 0.35 21.15 -3.69
CA GLU A 345 -0.97 20.58 -4.01
C GLU A 345 -1.15 19.18 -3.41
N VAL A 346 -0.11 18.34 -3.42
CA VAL A 346 -0.18 17.00 -2.82
C VAL A 346 0.03 17.02 -1.31
N GLN A 347 0.72 18.04 -0.79
CA GLN A 347 0.92 18.25 0.64
C GLN A 347 -0.26 18.94 1.33
N GLN A 348 -1.18 19.53 0.55
CA GLN A 348 -2.37 20.18 1.08
C GLN A 348 -3.23 19.16 1.84
N GLY A 349 -3.23 19.31 3.17
CA GLY A 349 -4.03 18.47 4.05
C GLY A 349 -5.52 18.81 3.98
N LEU A 350 -6.35 17.79 4.16
CA LEU A 350 -7.80 17.91 4.30
C LEU A 350 -8.16 18.42 5.71
N ASP A 351 -8.69 19.63 5.77
CA ASP A 351 -9.36 20.16 6.96
C ASP A 351 -10.75 19.57 7.13
N TYR A 352 -11.08 19.09 8.32
CA TYR A 352 -12.43 18.62 8.64
C TYR A 352 -12.77 18.73 10.12
N THR A 353 -14.08 18.76 10.39
CA THR A 353 -14.68 18.53 11.70
C THR A 353 -15.59 17.31 11.59
N ILE A 354 -15.59 16.46 12.62
CA ILE A 354 -16.44 15.28 12.72
C ILE A 354 -17.28 15.35 13.98
N LYS A 355 -18.56 15.00 13.88
CA LYS A 355 -19.46 14.80 15.01
C LYS A 355 -19.90 13.34 15.04
N ILE A 356 -19.76 12.72 16.20
CA ILE A 356 -20.09 11.32 16.46
C ILE A 356 -21.11 11.25 17.59
N SER A 357 -22.19 10.49 17.38
CA SER A 357 -23.17 10.16 18.41
C SER A 357 -23.23 8.65 18.59
N GLY A 358 -23.33 8.20 19.84
CA GLY A 358 -23.36 6.77 20.19
C GLY A 358 -21.98 6.13 20.38
N ALA A 359 -20.88 6.88 20.25
CA ALA A 359 -19.52 6.43 20.54
C ALA A 359 -18.57 7.65 20.75
N THR A 360 -17.34 7.40 21.17
CA THR A 360 -16.27 8.40 21.27
C THR A 360 -15.01 7.93 20.54
N VAL A 361 -14.19 8.83 20.00
CA VAL A 361 -12.90 8.45 19.40
C VAL A 361 -11.93 7.94 20.47
N GLN A 362 -11.25 6.82 20.20
CA GLN A 362 -10.24 6.25 21.07
C GLN A 362 -8.94 7.06 21.02
N GLY A 363 -8.26 7.23 22.15
CA GLY A 363 -6.92 7.82 22.19
C GLY A 363 -6.88 9.36 22.17
N THR A 364 -8.02 10.03 22.31
CA THR A 364 -8.07 11.46 22.65
C THR A 364 -8.02 11.59 24.18
N SER A 365 -6.83 11.62 24.78
CA SER A 365 -6.72 11.92 26.21
C SER A 365 -7.22 13.34 26.48
N PHE A 366 -8.29 13.46 27.26
CA PHE A 366 -8.61 14.69 27.98
C PHE A 366 -7.55 14.86 29.07
N PHE A 367 -6.51 15.64 28.79
CA PHE A 367 -5.76 16.27 29.87
C PHE A 367 -6.55 17.52 30.25
N GLY A 368 -7.38 17.38 31.28
CA GLY A 368 -7.91 18.50 32.05
C GLY A 368 -6.87 19.05 33.01
#